data_AF-A0AA36HS37-F1
#
_entry.id   AF-A0AA36HS37-F1
#
_cell.length_a   1.000
_cell.length_b   1.000
_cell.length_c   1.000
_cell.angle_alpha   90.00
_cell.angle_beta   90.00
_cell.angle_gamma   90.00
#
_symmetry.space_group_name_H-M   'P 1'
#
loop_
_entity.id
_entity.type
_entity.pdbx_description
1 polymer ?
#
loop_
_entity_poly.entity_id
_entity_poly.type
_entity_poly.pdbx_seq_one_letter_code
_entity_poly.pdbx_strand_id
1 'polypeptide(L)'
;MDNFAAAHGAWQQHLGREKRARQKTTLVYYGRKGGKELLAPKAPPAPTVEDVSKVMFDRLYQSNSLPALSEAPSSRPERREAMTACSNRSNASRRSRAASSGGQSRQEQNLLFFNDQQRQRTPSIRSSMSQLSATSSLWLEVEKAVQEEVAKVVKPLQERLVCEEQARKRAEEALRICGGAEAEMPS
;
A
#
# COMPACT_ATOMS: atom_id res chain seq x y z
N MET A 1 -1.18 -18.86 -32.22
CA MET A 1 -1.14 -17.96 -31.02
C MET A 1 -1.68 -18.69 -29.78
N ASP A 2 -1.73 -20.02 -29.80
CA ASP A 2 -2.54 -20.84 -28.88
C ASP A 2 -1.84 -21.19 -27.56
N ASN A 3 -0.57 -20.80 -27.44
CA ASN A 3 0.26 -21.12 -26.29
C ASN A 3 -0.17 -20.39 -25.01
N PHE A 4 -0.75 -19.19 -25.15
CA PHE A 4 -1.19 -18.39 -24.01
C PHE A 4 -2.40 -19.01 -23.29
N ALA A 5 -3.38 -19.51 -24.05
CA ALA A 5 -4.57 -20.14 -23.48
C ALA A 5 -4.22 -21.41 -22.70
N ALA A 6 -3.32 -22.24 -23.25
CA ALA A 6 -2.84 -23.45 -22.59
C ALA A 6 -2.04 -23.13 -21.31
N ALA A 7 -1.13 -22.16 -21.37
CA ALA A 7 -0.38 -21.70 -20.19
C ALA A 7 -1.29 -21.12 -19.10
N HIS A 8 -2.32 -20.36 -19.49
CA HIS A 8 -3.30 -19.83 -18.55
C HIS A 8 -4.11 -20.93 -17.86
N GLY A 9 -4.53 -21.96 -18.61
CA GLY A 9 -5.23 -23.11 -18.05
C GLY A 9 -4.38 -23.88 -17.04
N ALA A 10 -3.11 -24.14 -17.37
CA ALA A 10 -2.17 -24.81 -16.46
C ALA A 10 -1.95 -24.01 -15.17
N TRP A 11 -1.83 -22.68 -15.28
CA TRP A 11 -1.68 -21.79 -14.14
C TRP A 11 -2.93 -21.78 -13.24
N GLN A 12 -4.13 -21.73 -13.82
CA GLN A 12 -5.39 -21.82 -13.04
C GLN A 12 -5.49 -23.15 -12.29
N GLN A 13 -5.09 -24.26 -12.93
CA GLN A 13 -5.05 -25.56 -12.28
C GLN A 13 -4.05 -25.59 -11.11
N HIS A 14 -2.87 -25.00 -11.30
CA HIS A 14 -1.86 -24.90 -10.25
C HIS A 14 -2.38 -24.11 -9.04
N LEU A 15 -2.99 -22.94 -9.26
CA LEU A 15 -3.63 -22.16 -8.20
C LEU A 15 -4.72 -22.93 -7.48
N GLY A 16 -5.52 -23.71 -8.20
CA GLY A 16 -6.55 -24.57 -7.62
C GLY A 16 -5.96 -25.62 -6.68
N ARG A 17 -4.84 -26.26 -7.07
CA ARG A 17 -4.13 -27.24 -6.23
C ARG A 17 -3.56 -26.58 -4.99
N GLU A 18 -2.95 -25.41 -5.13
CA GLU A 18 -2.37 -24.67 -4.01
C GLU A 18 -3.44 -24.23 -2.99
N LYS A 19 -4.56 -23.67 -3.46
CA LYS A 19 -5.69 -23.29 -2.58
C LYS A 19 -6.21 -24.47 -1.78
N ARG A 20 -6.37 -25.64 -2.40
CA ARG A 20 -6.78 -26.88 -1.72
C ARG A 20 -5.74 -27.36 -0.72
N ALA A 21 -4.45 -27.28 -1.05
CA ALA A 21 -3.36 -27.65 -0.15
C ALA A 21 -3.34 -26.76 1.09
N ARG A 22 -3.45 -25.43 0.92
CA ARG A 22 -3.58 -24.48 2.03
C ARG A 22 -4.81 -24.76 2.88
N GLN A 23 -5.97 -25.01 2.26
CA GLN A 23 -7.18 -25.32 3.00
C GLN A 23 -7.02 -26.59 3.86
N LYS A 24 -6.37 -27.63 3.33
CA LYS A 24 -6.06 -28.86 4.09
C LYS A 24 -5.14 -28.56 5.26
N THR A 25 -4.04 -27.82 5.05
CA THR A 25 -3.12 -27.50 6.15
C THR A 25 -3.78 -26.62 7.20
N THR A 26 -4.56 -25.61 6.81
CA THR A 26 -5.30 -24.78 7.78
C THR A 26 -6.30 -25.61 8.59
N LEU A 27 -6.99 -26.57 7.97
CA LEU A 27 -7.93 -27.43 8.68
C LEU A 27 -7.22 -28.36 9.69
N VAL A 28 -6.03 -28.86 9.35
CA VAL A 28 -5.22 -29.69 10.26
C VAL A 28 -4.72 -28.88 11.46
N TYR A 29 -4.18 -27.68 11.23
CA TYR A 29 -3.57 -26.88 12.30
C TYR A 29 -4.57 -26.15 13.19
N TYR A 30 -5.68 -25.68 12.64
CA TYR A 30 -6.62 -24.80 13.36
C TYR A 30 -8.00 -25.43 13.56
N GLY A 31 -8.17 -26.69 13.14
CA GLY A 31 -9.43 -27.41 13.23
C GLY A 31 -10.55 -26.79 12.37
N ARG A 32 -11.76 -27.33 12.53
CA ARG A 32 -12.93 -26.96 11.71
C ARG A 32 -13.43 -25.52 11.96
N LYS A 33 -13.19 -24.97 13.16
CA LYS A 33 -13.60 -23.62 13.55
C LYS A 33 -12.59 -22.56 13.10
N GLY A 34 -11.29 -22.77 13.31
CA GLY A 34 -10.25 -21.81 12.90
C GLY A 34 -10.02 -21.74 11.39
N GLY A 35 -10.34 -22.82 10.66
CA GLY A 35 -10.24 -22.83 9.19
C GLY A 35 -11.15 -21.79 8.51
N LYS A 36 -12.35 -21.51 9.04
CA LYS A 36 -13.25 -20.53 8.43
C LYS A 36 -12.81 -19.09 8.65
N GLU A 37 -12.30 -18.77 9.84
CA GLU A 37 -11.86 -17.39 10.15
C GLU A 37 -10.49 -17.04 9.55
N LEU A 38 -9.59 -18.02 9.44
CA LEU A 38 -8.25 -17.79 8.86
C LEU A 38 -8.23 -17.83 7.33
N LEU A 39 -9.15 -18.59 6.72
CA LEU A 39 -9.36 -18.59 5.26
C LEU A 39 -10.36 -17.53 4.81
N ALA A 40 -11.08 -16.90 5.74
CA ALA A 40 -11.85 -15.72 5.40
C ALA A 40 -10.90 -14.69 4.78
N PRO A 41 -11.22 -14.15 3.59
CA PRO A 41 -10.44 -13.07 3.02
C PRO A 41 -10.31 -11.98 4.07
N LYS A 42 -9.08 -11.76 4.56
CA LYS A 42 -8.80 -10.70 5.53
C LYS A 42 -8.92 -9.31 4.89
N ALA A 43 -9.04 -9.28 3.56
CA ALA A 43 -9.42 -8.10 2.82
C ALA A 43 -10.93 -7.87 2.98
N PRO A 44 -11.36 -6.64 3.28
CA PRO A 44 -12.77 -6.29 3.19
C PRO A 44 -13.29 -6.69 1.81
N PRO A 45 -14.56 -7.12 1.70
CA PRO A 45 -15.15 -7.48 0.42
C PRO A 45 -14.89 -6.36 -0.59
N ALA A 46 -14.53 -6.73 -1.82
CA ALA A 46 -14.26 -5.76 -2.86
C ALA A 46 -15.45 -4.79 -2.95
N PRO A 47 -15.22 -3.47 -2.91
CA PRO A 47 -16.29 -2.50 -2.92
C PRO A 47 -17.14 -2.70 -4.17
N THR A 48 -18.46 -2.65 -4.00
CA THR A 48 -19.38 -2.78 -5.14
C THR A 48 -19.22 -1.57 -6.06
N VAL A 49 -19.67 -1.68 -7.31
CA VAL A 49 -19.61 -0.56 -8.27
C VAL A 49 -20.34 0.67 -7.71
N GLU A 50 -21.41 0.44 -6.96
CA GLU A 50 -22.18 1.47 -6.27
C GLU A 50 -21.33 2.15 -5.18
N ASP A 51 -20.63 1.39 -4.35
CA ASP A 51 -19.74 1.94 -3.32
C ASP A 51 -18.62 2.80 -3.93
N VAL A 52 -18.01 2.32 -5.02
CA VAL A 52 -16.95 3.07 -5.72
C VAL A 52 -17.50 4.37 -6.29
N SER A 53 -18.69 4.33 -6.89
CA SER A 53 -19.35 5.52 -7.45
C SER A 53 -19.67 6.55 -6.36
N LYS A 54 -20.15 6.09 -5.20
CA LYS A 54 -20.46 6.95 -4.05
C LYS A 54 -19.21 7.61 -3.48
N VAL A 55 -18.13 6.86 -3.31
CA VAL A 55 -16.85 7.41 -2.84
C VAL A 55 -16.28 8.44 -3.83
N MET A 56 -16.40 8.20 -5.14
CA MET A 56 -16.00 9.20 -6.14
C MET A 56 -16.87 10.45 -6.09
N PHE A 57 -18.18 10.29 -5.94
CA PHE A 57 -19.11 11.41 -5.84
C PHE A 57 -18.85 12.25 -4.58
N ASP A 58 -18.68 11.61 -3.43
CA ASP A 58 -18.32 12.26 -2.16
C ASP A 58 -17.00 13.02 -2.29
N ARG A 59 -16.01 12.47 -3.01
CA ARG A 59 -14.72 13.13 -3.24
C ARG A 59 -14.84 14.40 -4.08
N LEU A 60 -15.71 14.39 -5.10
CA LEU A 60 -15.97 15.56 -5.96
C LEU A 60 -16.72 16.67 -5.22
N TYR A 61 -17.64 16.29 -4.32
CA TYR A 61 -18.41 17.27 -3.55
C TYR A 61 -17.66 17.78 -2.31
N GLN A 62 -16.82 16.95 -1.67
CA GLN A 62 -15.99 17.38 -0.54
C GLN A 62 -14.85 18.32 -0.97
N SER A 63 -14.34 18.22 -2.21
CA SER A 63 -13.30 19.14 -2.68
C SER A 63 -13.78 20.57 -2.93
N ASN A 64 -15.09 20.83 -2.84
CA ASN A 64 -15.67 22.14 -3.11
C ASN A 64 -16.20 22.87 -1.87
N SER A 65 -15.93 22.40 -0.64
CA SER A 65 -16.23 23.19 0.55
C SER A 65 -15.25 24.35 0.69
N LEU A 66 -15.69 25.46 0.11
CA LEU A 66 -15.39 26.86 0.41
C LEU A 66 -13.97 27.32 0.05
N PRO A 67 -13.80 28.26 -0.91
CA PRO A 67 -12.58 29.05 -0.92
C PRO A 67 -12.47 29.68 0.47
N ALA A 68 -11.37 29.43 1.17
CA ALA A 68 -11.04 30.17 2.36
C ALA A 68 -11.07 31.64 1.97
N LEU A 69 -12.15 32.34 2.32
CA LEU A 69 -12.19 33.79 2.27
C LEU A 69 -11.06 34.22 3.19
N SER A 70 -9.95 34.62 2.56
CA SER A 70 -8.85 35.30 3.17
C SER A 70 -9.43 36.52 3.89
N GLU A 71 -9.75 36.38 5.17
CA GLU A 71 -9.76 37.52 6.08
C GLU A 71 -8.36 38.11 6.03
N ALA A 72 -8.25 39.26 5.37
CA ALA A 72 -7.03 40.04 5.33
C ALA A 72 -6.61 40.36 6.77
N PRO A 73 -5.43 39.93 7.26
CA PRO A 73 -4.89 40.53 8.45
C PRO A 73 -4.48 41.95 8.10
N SER A 74 -5.25 42.91 8.59
CA SER A 74 -4.89 44.32 8.60
C SER A 74 -3.46 44.46 9.15
N SER A 75 -2.64 45.17 8.39
CA SER A 75 -1.32 45.64 8.78
C SER A 75 -1.24 46.10 10.24
N ARG A 76 -0.38 45.46 11.04
CA ARG A 76 0.34 46.15 12.11
C ARG A 76 1.70 45.49 12.36
N PRO A 77 2.82 46.20 12.13
CA PRO A 77 4.13 45.70 12.48
C PRO A 77 4.38 46.01 13.95
N GLU A 78 4.57 45.00 14.79
CA GLU A 78 5.28 45.22 16.05
C GLU A 78 6.29 44.10 16.30
N ARG A 79 7.52 44.51 16.02
CA ARG A 79 8.80 43.93 16.40
C ARG A 79 8.81 43.53 17.88
N ARG A 80 8.92 42.24 18.17
CA ARG A 80 9.58 41.77 19.39
C ARG A 80 10.27 40.44 19.16
N GLU A 81 11.60 40.53 19.14
CA GLU A 81 12.53 39.44 19.37
C GLU A 81 12.21 38.78 20.72
N ALA A 82 12.06 37.46 20.74
CA ALA A 82 12.34 36.66 21.92
C ALA A 82 12.62 35.22 21.51
N MET A 83 13.84 34.80 21.85
CA MET A 83 14.35 33.44 21.82
C MET A 83 13.39 32.45 22.46
N THR A 84 13.20 31.28 21.84
CA THR A 84 13.26 30.01 22.59
C THR A 84 13.51 28.84 21.63
N ALA A 85 14.74 28.34 21.63
CA ALA A 85 15.04 26.99 21.22
C ALA A 85 14.35 26.03 22.19
N CYS A 86 13.60 25.05 21.70
CA CYS A 86 13.26 23.83 22.43
C CYS A 86 12.87 22.73 21.45
N SER A 87 13.69 21.68 21.45
CA SER A 87 13.46 20.32 20.97
C SER A 87 12.05 19.79 21.21
N ASN A 88 11.61 18.86 20.34
CA ASN A 88 10.75 17.68 20.61
C ASN A 88 10.13 17.22 19.26
N ARG A 89 10.04 15.94 18.89
CA ARG A 89 9.78 14.74 19.70
C ARG A 89 10.10 13.50 18.86
N SER A 90 10.99 12.67 19.37
CA SER A 90 11.17 11.29 18.95
C SER A 90 9.94 10.46 19.36
N ASN A 91 9.26 9.87 18.39
CA ASN A 91 8.19 8.89 18.65
C ASN A 91 8.81 7.53 18.99
N ALA A 92 9.20 7.36 20.24
CA ALA A 92 9.41 6.06 20.86
C ALA A 92 8.09 5.58 21.49
N SER A 93 7.26 4.86 20.73
CA SER A 93 6.08 4.19 21.29
C SER A 93 6.39 2.74 21.68
N ARG A 94 6.91 2.64 22.91
CA ARG A 94 6.46 1.75 23.99
C ARG A 94 5.98 0.34 23.61
N ARG A 95 6.87 -0.61 23.88
CA ARG A 95 6.54 -1.98 24.32
C ARG A 95 5.58 -1.92 25.52
N SER A 96 4.37 -2.43 25.38
CA SER A 96 3.55 -2.89 26.49
C SER A 96 3.83 -4.38 26.73
N ARG A 97 4.62 -4.65 27.77
CA ARG A 97 4.64 -5.94 28.47
C ARG A 97 3.34 -6.03 29.27
N ALA A 98 2.39 -6.85 28.84
CA ALA A 98 1.30 -7.29 29.69
C ALA A 98 1.68 -8.65 30.27
N ALA A 99 2.07 -8.62 31.54
CA ALA A 99 2.27 -9.80 32.36
C ALA A 99 1.00 -10.07 33.20
N SER A 100 0.64 -11.35 33.25
CA SER A 100 0.09 -12.09 34.39
C SER A 100 -1.24 -11.67 35.03
N SER A 101 -2.23 -12.54 34.84
CA SER A 101 -3.30 -12.89 35.79
C SER A 101 -3.87 -14.21 35.26
N GLY A 102 -3.75 -15.37 35.92
CA GLY A 102 -4.15 -15.61 37.30
C GLY A 102 -5.53 -16.30 37.29
N GLY A 103 -5.58 -17.55 36.82
CA GLY A 103 -6.82 -18.32 36.72
C GLY A 103 -6.61 -19.76 37.14
N GLN A 104 -6.68 -20.01 38.45
CA GLN A 104 -6.81 -21.34 39.02
C GLN A 104 -8.16 -21.94 38.57
N SER A 105 -8.12 -23.02 37.80
CA SER A 105 -9.27 -23.90 37.61
C SER A 105 -8.86 -25.30 38.06
N ARG A 106 -9.39 -25.62 39.23
CA ARG A 106 -9.37 -26.85 39.98
C ARG A 106 -10.21 -27.91 39.24
N GLN A 107 -9.60 -29.05 38.89
CA GLN A 107 -10.17 -30.37 38.51
C GLN A 107 -9.15 -31.00 37.55
N GLU A 108 -8.73 -32.25 37.59
CA GLU A 108 -9.00 -33.41 38.42
C GLU A 108 -7.77 -34.31 38.21
N GLN A 109 -7.42 -35.04 39.26
CA GLN A 109 -6.44 -36.12 39.33
C GLN A 109 -6.17 -36.86 38.01
N ASN A 110 -5.06 -36.51 37.35
CA ASN A 110 -4.32 -37.46 36.53
C ASN A 110 -2.84 -37.16 36.71
N LEU A 111 -2.18 -37.97 37.53
CA LEU A 111 -0.73 -37.91 37.77
C LEU A 111 0.01 -38.23 36.46
N LEU A 112 0.27 -37.21 35.66
CA LEU A 112 1.31 -37.26 34.62
C LEU A 112 2.65 -37.05 35.31
N PHE A 113 3.37 -38.14 35.56
CA PHE A 113 4.77 -38.14 35.94
C PHE A 113 5.60 -37.55 34.78
N PHE A 114 5.89 -36.25 34.82
CA PHE A 114 6.92 -35.67 33.98
C PHE A 114 8.29 -36.04 34.57
N ASN A 115 8.92 -37.04 33.95
CA ASN A 115 10.28 -37.44 34.24
C ASN A 115 11.25 -36.31 33.83
N ASP A 116 11.65 -35.49 34.80
CA ASP A 116 12.42 -34.25 34.61
C ASP A 116 13.93 -34.49 34.35
N GLN A 117 14.39 -35.73 34.18
CA GLN A 117 15.82 -36.04 34.13
C GLN A 117 16.49 -35.96 32.73
N GLN A 118 15.74 -35.72 31.66
CA GLN A 118 16.32 -35.46 30.33
C GLN A 118 15.59 -34.33 29.60
N ARG A 119 15.76 -33.10 30.09
CA ARG A 119 15.44 -31.90 29.30
C ARG A 119 16.47 -31.74 28.19
N GLN A 120 16.31 -32.51 27.11
CA GLN A 120 16.86 -32.19 25.79
C GLN A 120 16.41 -30.76 25.48
N ARG A 121 17.37 -29.85 25.29
CA ARG A 121 17.08 -28.45 24.93
C ARG A 121 16.27 -28.48 23.64
N THR A 122 14.97 -28.18 23.74
CA THR A 122 14.12 -27.91 22.58
C THR A 122 14.84 -26.90 21.69
N PRO A 123 15.14 -27.21 20.41
CA PRO A 123 15.78 -26.28 19.51
C PRO A 123 14.90 -25.05 19.42
N SER A 124 15.42 -23.93 19.90
CA SER A 124 14.76 -22.64 19.83
C SER A 124 14.46 -22.34 18.37
N ILE A 125 13.17 -22.32 18.02
CA ILE A 125 12.64 -21.76 16.76
C ILE A 125 12.78 -20.23 16.84
N ARG A 126 14.00 -19.75 17.10
CA ARG A 126 14.34 -18.34 16.92
C ARG A 126 14.47 -18.19 15.44
N SER A 127 13.37 -17.77 14.83
CA SER A 127 13.19 -17.46 13.43
C SER A 127 14.49 -16.96 12.81
N SER A 128 15.16 -17.83 12.07
CA SER A 128 16.06 -17.42 11.00
C SER A 128 15.19 -16.67 10.00
N MET A 129 15.00 -15.38 10.22
CA MET A 129 14.65 -14.48 9.13
C MET A 129 15.85 -14.51 8.21
N SER A 130 15.84 -15.46 7.28
CA SER A 130 16.73 -15.45 6.12
C SER A 130 16.58 -14.07 5.51
N GLN A 131 17.61 -13.26 5.66
CA GLN A 131 17.76 -12.01 4.94
C GLN A 131 17.64 -12.38 3.47
N LEU A 132 16.48 -12.11 2.87
CA LEU A 132 16.27 -12.28 1.44
C LEU A 132 17.27 -11.33 0.78
N SER A 133 18.41 -11.88 0.37
CA SER A 133 19.46 -11.14 -0.30
C SER A 133 18.83 -10.45 -1.51
N ALA A 134 19.04 -9.14 -1.64
CA ALA A 134 18.49 -8.30 -2.72
C ALA A 134 18.90 -8.80 -4.13
N THR A 135 19.81 -9.77 -4.20
CA THR A 135 20.32 -10.43 -5.41
C THR A 135 19.63 -11.74 -5.76
N SER A 136 18.56 -12.15 -5.06
CA SER A 136 17.83 -13.37 -5.44
C SER A 136 17.18 -13.20 -6.82
N SER A 137 17.21 -14.23 -7.66
CA SER A 137 16.63 -14.21 -9.02
C SER A 137 15.16 -13.76 -9.04
N LEU A 138 14.39 -14.12 -8.01
CA LEU A 138 13.01 -13.70 -7.82
C LEU A 138 12.87 -12.17 -7.69
N TRP A 139 13.81 -11.50 -7.00
CA TRP A 139 13.78 -10.03 -6.87
C TRP A 139 14.01 -9.35 -8.22
N LEU A 140 14.91 -9.87 -9.05
CA LEU A 140 15.16 -9.34 -10.40
C LEU A 140 13.94 -9.52 -11.31
N GLU A 141 13.25 -10.66 -11.22
CA GLU A 141 12.02 -10.90 -11.98
C GLU A 141 10.90 -9.94 -11.56
N VAL A 142 10.73 -9.73 -10.25
CA VAL A 142 9.75 -8.78 -9.72
C VAL A 142 10.09 -7.35 -10.13
N GLU A 143 11.35 -6.95 -10.02
CA GLU A 143 11.80 -5.62 -10.43
C GLU A 143 11.54 -5.39 -11.92
N LYS A 144 11.87 -6.37 -12.77
CA LYS A 144 11.59 -6.31 -14.20
C LYS A 144 10.09 -6.16 -14.49
N ALA A 145 9.24 -6.96 -13.84
CA ALA A 145 7.79 -6.88 -14.02
C ALA A 145 7.23 -5.52 -13.58
N VAL A 146 7.75 -4.95 -12.48
CA VAL A 146 7.38 -3.60 -12.02
C VAL A 146 7.82 -2.55 -13.03
N GLN A 147 9.03 -2.64 -13.58
CA GLN A 147 9.51 -1.71 -14.61
C GLN A 147 8.64 -1.75 -15.87
N GLU A 148 8.20 -2.94 -16.30
CA GLU A 148 7.31 -3.10 -17.47
C GLU A 148 5.94 -2.45 -17.23
N GLU A 149 5.32 -2.67 -16.07
CA GLU A 149 4.04 -2.06 -15.72
C GLU A 149 4.15 -0.54 -15.51
N VAL A 150 5.23 -0.05 -14.87
CA VAL A 150 5.48 1.38 -14.73
C VAL A 150 5.68 2.02 -16.10
N ALA A 151 6.44 1.38 -17.00
CA ALA A 151 6.64 1.89 -18.36
C ALA A 151 5.31 1.97 -19.12
N LYS A 152 4.43 0.98 -18.95
CA LYS A 152 3.10 0.97 -19.58
C LYS A 152 2.21 2.14 -19.12
N VAL A 153 2.33 2.55 -17.87
CA VAL A 153 1.57 3.69 -17.32
C VAL A 153 2.23 5.03 -17.65
N VAL A 154 3.57 5.11 -17.61
CA VAL A 154 4.32 6.35 -17.79
C VAL A 154 4.43 6.78 -19.26
N LYS A 155 4.60 5.84 -20.19
CA LYS A 155 4.70 6.16 -21.64
C LYS A 155 3.53 6.98 -22.19
N PRO A 156 2.25 6.61 -22.00
CA PRO A 156 1.15 7.42 -22.52
C PRO A 156 1.06 8.81 -21.86
N LEU A 157 1.55 8.97 -20.63
CA LEU A 157 1.63 10.29 -19.99
C LEU A 157 2.74 11.15 -20.59
N GLN A 158 3.89 10.56 -20.90
CA GLN A 158 4.97 11.24 -21.62
C GLN A 158 4.53 11.66 -23.03
N GLU A 159 3.82 10.78 -23.76
CA GLU A 159 3.25 11.10 -25.08
C GLU A 159 2.27 12.28 -25.00
N ARG A 160 1.40 12.31 -24.00
CA ARG A 160 0.47 13.43 -23.77
C ARG A 160 1.19 14.74 -23.49
N LEU A 161 2.21 14.74 -22.65
CA LEU A 161 3.03 15.92 -22.37
C LEU A 161 3.70 16.45 -23.65
N VAL A 162 4.25 15.57 -24.47
CA VAL A 162 4.86 15.95 -25.75
C VAL A 162 3.82 16.53 -26.71
N CYS A 163 2.64 15.92 -26.81
CA CYS A 163 1.55 16.45 -27.64
C CYS A 163 1.09 17.84 -27.18
N GLU A 164 0.98 18.06 -25.86
CA GLU A 164 0.61 19.35 -25.30
C GLU A 164 1.68 20.42 -25.55
N GLU A 165 2.96 20.08 -25.36
CA GLU A 165 4.07 20.99 -25.64
C GLU A 165 4.12 21.39 -27.11
N GLN A 166 3.88 20.44 -28.03
CA GLN A 166 3.78 20.72 -29.46
C GLN A 166 2.57 21.60 -29.79
N ALA A 167 1.41 21.35 -29.17
CA ALA A 167 0.22 22.17 -29.36
C ALA A 167 0.46 23.61 -28.90
N ARG A 168 1.14 23.78 -27.75
CA ARG A 168 1.53 25.09 -27.23
C ARG A 168 2.48 25.82 -28.18
N LYS A 169 3.52 25.14 -28.68
CA LYS A 169 4.45 25.73 -29.66
C LYS A 169 3.73 26.21 -30.93
N ARG A 170 2.80 25.41 -31.47
CA ARG A 170 1.99 25.82 -32.63
C ARG A 170 1.11 27.03 -32.34
N ALA A 171 0.52 27.09 -31.15
CA ALA A 171 -0.30 28.24 -30.74
C ALA A 171 0.56 29.50 -30.57
N GLU A 172 1.74 29.39 -29.98
CA GLU A 172 2.70 30.49 -29.83
C GLU A 172 3.18 31.00 -31.20
N GLU A 173 3.47 30.10 -32.15
CA GLU A 173 3.81 30.47 -33.53
C GLU A 173 2.66 31.19 -34.24
N ALA A 174 1.41 30.71 -34.07
CA ALA A 174 0.23 31.34 -34.64
C ALA A 174 0.00 32.75 -34.07
N LEU A 175 0.15 32.91 -32.75
CA LEU A 175 0.08 34.22 -32.10
C LEU A 175 1.21 35.15 -32.53
N ARG A 176 2.42 34.63 -32.78
CA ARG A 176 3.53 35.43 -33.30
C ARG A 176 3.23 35.99 -34.68
N ILE A 177 2.57 35.20 -35.54
CA ILE A 177 2.18 35.63 -36.90
C ILE A 177 1.03 36.66 -36.83
N CYS A 178 0.01 36.43 -36.02
CA CYS A 178 -1.15 37.33 -35.93
C CYS A 178 -0.87 38.61 -35.12
N GLY A 179 -0.13 38.50 -34.00
CA GLY A 179 0.17 39.61 -33.10
C GLY A 179 1.32 40.51 -33.56
N GLY A 180 2.19 40.02 -34.43
CA GLY A 180 3.24 40.85 -35.05
C GLY A 180 2.68 41.89 -36.04
N ALA A 181 1.47 41.69 -36.56
CA ALA A 181 0.83 42.60 -37.51
C ALA A 181 0.27 43.89 -36.87
N GLU A 182 0.00 43.91 -35.56
CA GLU A 182 -0.50 45.12 -34.88
C GLU A 182 0.61 46.09 -34.44
N ALA A 183 1.88 45.67 -34.47
CA ALA A 183 3.00 46.49 -34.00
C ALA A 183 3.63 47.40 -35.09
N GLU A 184 3.23 47.28 -36.36
CA GLU A 184 3.75 48.08 -37.49
C GLU A 184 2.67 48.95 -38.17
N MET A 185 1.83 49.63 -37.38
CA MET A 185 1.08 50.80 -37.88
C MET A 185 1.85 52.07 -37.53
N PRO A 186 2.74 52.59 -38.41
CA PRO A 186 3.38 53.87 -38.21
C PRO A 186 2.32 54.97 -38.20
N SER A 187 2.30 55.76 -37.12
CA SER A 187 1.48 56.97 -36.98
C SER A 187 1.99 58.10 -37.85
#